data_AF-A0A9N9HF87-F1
#
_entry.id   AF-A0A9N9HF87-F1
#
_cell.length_a   1.000
_cell.length_b   1.000
_cell.length_c   1.000
_cell.angle_alpha   90.00
_cell.angle_beta   90.00
_cell.angle_gamma   90.00
#
_symmetry.space_group_name_H-M   'P 1'
#
loop_
_entity.id
_entity.type
_entity.pdbx_description
1 polymer ?
#
loop_
_entity_poly.entity_id
_entity_poly.type
_entity_poly.pdbx_seq_one_letter_code
_entity_poly.pdbx_strand_id
1 'polypeptide(L)'
;MSEATVSSIKPSNALPFIPSYLRNTPLDTYNKTAKDPIFLPTRWNADDSSDYIKVMDNGLGLRCIGPGRNNSDAAAIRTDFPIPRKVGFFYYELDILNKGEKG
;
A
#
# COMPACT_ATOMS: atom_id res chain seq x y z
N MET A 1 -4.31 -33.64 1.71
CA MET A 1 -5.25 -32.69 1.08
C MET A 1 -5.22 -31.42 1.92
N SER A 2 -4.84 -30.24 1.49
CA SER A 2 -4.27 -29.69 0.26
C SER A 2 -3.66 -28.34 0.70
N GLU A 3 -2.38 -28.15 0.46
CA GLU A 3 -1.64 -26.92 0.76
C GLU A 3 -2.01 -25.89 -0.31
N ALA A 4 -2.78 -24.87 0.06
CA ALA A 4 -3.16 -23.80 -0.87
C ALA A 4 -2.06 -22.74 -0.85
N THR A 5 -1.17 -22.82 -1.85
CA THR A 5 -0.18 -21.81 -2.18
C THR A 5 -0.90 -20.48 -2.47
N VAL A 6 -0.85 -19.54 -1.53
CA VAL A 6 -1.29 -18.16 -1.79
C VAL A 6 -0.29 -17.55 -2.77
N SER A 7 -0.70 -17.49 -4.02
CA SER A 7 -0.02 -16.86 -5.13
C SER A 7 0.34 -15.42 -4.76
N SER A 8 1.61 -15.21 -4.41
CA SER A 8 2.25 -13.90 -4.47
C SER A 8 2.08 -13.39 -5.90
N ILE A 9 1.20 -12.42 -6.10
CA ILE A 9 1.05 -11.73 -7.37
C ILE A 9 2.35 -10.95 -7.59
N LYS A 10 3.34 -11.61 -8.19
CA LYS A 10 4.39 -10.91 -8.92
C LYS A 10 3.75 -10.47 -10.23
N PRO A 11 3.60 -9.16 -10.50
CA PRO A 11 3.28 -8.73 -11.85
C PRO A 11 4.52 -9.04 -12.70
N SER A 12 4.51 -10.18 -13.38
CA SER A 12 5.70 -10.65 -14.11
C SER A 12 5.97 -9.88 -15.40
N ASN A 13 5.18 -8.86 -15.75
CA ASN A 13 5.39 -8.00 -16.93
C ASN A 13 4.76 -6.59 -16.83
N ALA A 14 4.19 -6.17 -15.70
CA ALA A 14 3.57 -4.84 -15.59
C ALA A 14 4.58 -3.81 -15.10
N LEU A 15 4.67 -2.68 -15.80
CA LEU A 15 5.47 -1.54 -15.32
C LEU A 15 4.89 -1.01 -13.99
N PRO A 16 5.75 -0.61 -13.03
CA PRO A 16 5.29 -0.03 -11.78
C PRO A 16 4.52 1.26 -12.04
N PHE A 17 3.49 1.51 -11.24
CA PHE A 17 2.81 2.80 -11.24
C PHE A 17 3.76 3.88 -10.72
N ILE A 18 3.88 4.97 -11.48
CA ILE A 18 4.73 6.12 -11.13
C ILE A 18 3.83 7.32 -10.84
N PRO A 19 3.80 7.80 -9.58
CA PRO A 19 3.14 9.05 -9.23
C PRO A 19 3.61 10.20 -10.12
N SER A 20 2.73 11.14 -10.45
CA SER A 20 3.02 12.23 -11.40
C SER A 20 4.28 13.01 -11.05
N TYR A 21 4.52 13.25 -9.76
CA TYR A 21 5.69 13.96 -9.25
C TYR A 21 7.02 13.18 -9.37
N LEU A 22 6.97 11.87 -9.62
CA LEU A 22 8.16 11.04 -9.88
C LEU A 22 8.37 10.75 -11.37
N ARG A 23 7.51 11.25 -12.26
CA ARG A 23 7.69 11.07 -13.71
C ARG A 23 8.92 11.84 -14.18
N ASN A 24 9.64 11.27 -15.13
CA ASN A 24 10.90 11.81 -15.67
C ASN A 24 12.03 11.95 -14.63
N THR A 25 11.89 11.33 -13.46
CA THR A 25 12.99 11.20 -12.50
C THR A 25 13.90 10.02 -12.86
N PRO A 26 15.12 9.93 -12.28
CA PRO A 26 15.97 8.77 -12.47
C PRO A 26 15.29 7.43 -12.15
N LEU A 27 14.37 7.40 -11.17
CA LEU A 27 13.59 6.21 -10.83
C LEU A 27 12.69 5.76 -11.98
N ASP A 28 11.94 6.69 -12.58
CA ASP A 28 11.06 6.41 -13.73
C ASP A 28 11.87 5.93 -14.95
N THR A 29 12.96 6.61 -15.26
CA THR A 29 13.87 6.23 -16.35
C THR A 29 14.49 4.84 -16.13
N TYR A 30 14.91 4.54 -14.89
CA TYR A 30 15.40 3.21 -14.51
C TYR A 30 14.31 2.15 -14.73
N ASN A 31 13.10 2.37 -14.19
CA ASN A 31 12.01 1.40 -14.25
C ASN A 31 11.56 1.06 -15.68
N LYS A 32 11.70 1.97 -16.64
CA LYS A 32 11.35 1.74 -18.06
C LYS A 32 12.26 0.72 -18.77
N THR A 33 13.49 0.54 -18.28
CA THR A 33 14.50 -0.31 -18.93
C THR A 33 15.02 -1.44 -18.03
N ALA A 34 14.67 -1.41 -16.74
CA ALA A 34 15.14 -2.37 -15.76
C ALA A 34 14.51 -3.76 -15.95
N LYS A 35 15.35 -4.79 -15.86
CA LYS A 35 14.92 -6.19 -15.73
C LYS A 35 14.19 -6.46 -14.39
N ASP A 36 14.55 -5.70 -13.36
CA ASP A 36 13.96 -5.72 -12.02
C ASP A 36 13.52 -4.30 -11.65
N PRO A 37 12.31 -3.89 -12.06
CA PRO A 37 11.79 -2.56 -11.77
C PRO A 37 11.47 -2.41 -10.28
N ILE A 38 11.59 -1.18 -9.78
CA ILE A 38 11.34 -0.81 -8.40
C ILE A 38 9.86 -0.42 -8.26
N PHE A 39 9.13 -1.18 -7.44
CA PHE A 39 7.76 -0.87 -7.04
C PHE A 39 7.77 -0.08 -5.73
N LEU A 40 7.15 1.10 -5.74
CA LEU A 40 6.97 1.91 -4.54
C LEU A 40 5.62 1.60 -3.89
N PRO A 41 5.48 1.72 -2.56
CA PRO A 41 4.18 1.83 -1.94
C PRO A 41 3.48 3.09 -2.46
N THR A 42 2.35 2.92 -3.13
CA THR A 42 1.59 4.05 -3.73
C THR A 42 0.14 4.10 -3.30
N ARG A 43 -0.38 3.01 -2.73
CA ARG A 43 -1.75 2.91 -2.22
C ARG A 43 -1.83 1.88 -1.09
N TRP A 44 -2.97 1.85 -0.40
CA TRP A 44 -3.31 0.81 0.54
C TRP A 44 -3.68 -0.49 -0.16
N ASN A 45 -3.33 -1.61 0.46
CA ASN A 45 -3.65 -2.94 -0.02
C ASN A 45 -4.90 -3.46 0.71
N ALA A 46 -6.04 -3.48 0.02
CA ALA A 46 -7.28 -4.01 0.58
C ALA A 46 -7.20 -5.52 0.88
N ASP A 47 -6.32 -6.25 0.19
CA ASP A 47 -6.13 -7.70 0.40
C ASP A 47 -5.20 -8.00 1.58
N ASP A 48 -4.38 -7.04 2.02
CA ASP A 48 -3.54 -7.11 3.25
C ASP A 48 -4.04 -6.07 4.26
N SER A 49 -5.33 -6.21 4.61
CA SER A 49 -6.08 -5.35 5.52
C SER A 49 -6.89 -6.17 6.51
N SER A 50 -7.11 -5.60 7.70
CA SER A 50 -8.16 -6.06 8.61
C SER A 50 -9.55 -5.84 8.00
N ASP A 51 -10.49 -6.74 8.33
CA ASP A 51 -11.93 -6.63 7.99
C ASP A 51 -12.59 -5.36 8.55
N TYR A 52 -11.96 -4.71 9.53
CA TYR A 52 -12.45 -3.49 10.16
C TYR A 52 -11.97 -2.20 9.48
N ILE A 53 -11.25 -2.30 8.36
CA ILE A 53 -10.81 -1.17 7.55
C ILE A 53 -11.42 -1.26 6.17
N LYS A 54 -12.07 -0.19 5.74
CA LYS A 54 -12.53 -0.01 4.37
C LYS A 54 -11.61 0.98 3.65
N VAL A 55 -11.02 0.53 2.54
CA VAL A 55 -10.25 1.39 1.63
C VAL A 55 -11.24 2.13 0.71
N MET A 56 -11.01 3.43 0.52
CA MET A 56 -11.78 4.27 -0.38
C MET A 56 -11.36 4.02 -1.85
N ASP A 57 -12.21 4.37 -2.82
CA ASP A 57 -12.02 4.02 -4.23
C ASP A 57 -10.67 4.47 -4.85
N ASN A 58 -10.09 5.56 -4.35
CA ASN A 58 -8.78 6.05 -4.81
C ASN A 58 -7.58 5.26 -4.25
N GLY A 59 -7.81 4.29 -3.35
CA GLY A 59 -6.76 3.51 -2.69
C GLY A 59 -5.95 4.26 -1.64
N LEU A 60 -6.28 5.51 -1.32
CA LEU A 60 -5.52 6.37 -0.40
C LEU A 60 -6.31 6.72 0.87
N GLY A 61 -7.64 6.81 0.76
CA GLY A 61 -8.50 7.03 1.91
C GLY A 61 -8.78 5.74 2.66
N LEU A 62 -8.84 5.84 4.00
CA LEU A 62 -9.23 4.74 4.88
C LEU A 62 -10.43 5.15 5.73
N ARG A 63 -11.28 4.17 6.04
CA ARG A 63 -12.34 4.31 7.03
C ARG A 63 -12.32 3.13 7.97
N CYS A 64 -12.18 3.40 9.26
CA CYS A 64 -12.39 2.41 10.31
C CYS A 64 -13.90 2.12 10.42
N ILE A 65 -14.29 0.88 10.20
CA ILE A 65 -15.68 0.39 10.27
C ILE A 65 -15.90 -0.61 11.41
N GLY A 66 -14.83 -0.94 12.15
CA GLY A 66 -14.91 -1.79 13.34
C GLY A 66 -15.60 -1.13 14.53
N PRO A 67 -15.97 -1.91 15.56
CA PRO A 67 -16.75 -1.43 16.70
C PRO A 67 -15.98 -0.46 17.62
N GLY A 68 -14.65 -0.49 17.65
CA GLY A 68 -13.81 0.47 18.40
C GLY A 68 -14.12 0.52 19.90
N ARG A 69 -14.51 -0.61 20.51
CA ARG A 69 -14.92 -0.67 21.92
C ARG A 69 -13.75 -0.91 22.84
N ASN A 70 -12.82 -1.76 22.43
CA ASN A 70 -11.67 -2.20 23.21
C ASN A 70 -10.42 -2.37 22.30
N ASN A 71 -9.27 -2.64 22.91
CA ASN A 71 -8.00 -2.76 22.18
C ASN A 71 -7.97 -3.96 21.22
N SER A 72 -8.79 -4.98 21.44
CA SER A 72 -8.91 -6.11 20.50
C SER A 72 -9.59 -5.73 19.18
N ASP A 73 -10.29 -4.59 19.14
CA ASP A 73 -10.88 -4.06 17.92
C ASP A 73 -9.88 -3.22 17.09
N ALA A 74 -8.60 -3.15 17.51
CA ALA A 74 -7.56 -2.48 16.77
C ALA A 74 -7.38 -3.12 15.38
N ALA A 75 -7.31 -2.28 14.35
CA ALA A 75 -7.22 -2.70 12.97
C ALA A 75 -5.99 -2.09 12.31
N ALA A 76 -5.39 -2.83 11.38
CA ALA A 76 -4.23 -2.40 10.62
C ALA A 76 -4.37 -2.80 9.14
N ILE A 77 -3.63 -2.09 8.30
CA ILE A 77 -3.57 -2.31 6.85
C ILE A 77 -2.14 -2.03 6.38
N ARG A 78 -1.70 -2.72 5.33
CA ARG A 78 -0.40 -2.48 4.68
C ARG A 78 -0.57 -1.80 3.32
N THR A 79 0.54 -1.27 2.81
CA THR A 79 0.61 -0.74 1.44
C THR A 79 0.70 -1.88 0.42
N ASP A 80 0.44 -1.55 -0.84
CA ASP A 80 0.53 -2.47 -1.99
C ASP A 80 1.93 -3.08 -2.21
N PHE A 81 2.97 -2.35 -1.84
CA PHE A 81 4.35 -2.83 -1.88
C PHE A 81 5.14 -2.42 -0.63
N PRO A 82 6.19 -3.18 -0.24
CA PRO A 82 7.11 -2.76 0.81
C PRO A 82 8.00 -1.61 0.33
N ILE A 83 8.56 -0.83 1.26
CA ILE A 83 9.57 0.20 0.95
C ILE A 83 10.85 -0.49 0.44
N PRO A 84 11.31 -0.23 -0.80
CA PRO A 84 12.48 -0.90 -1.36
C PRO A 84 13.78 -0.38 -0.76
N ARG A 85 14.71 -1.25 -0.37
CA ARG A 85 16.02 -0.84 0.18
C ARG A 85 16.85 0.06 -0.76
N LYS A 86 16.59 -0.01 -2.06
CA LYS A 86 17.29 0.76 -3.11
C LYS A 86 16.94 2.25 -3.11
N VAL A 87 15.85 2.69 -2.45
CA VAL A 87 15.38 4.09 -2.52
C VAL A 87 16.19 5.06 -1.66
N GLY A 88 16.99 4.56 -0.70
CA GLY A 88 17.82 5.36 0.21
C GLY A 88 17.02 6.12 1.27
N PHE A 89 16.04 6.91 0.85
CA PHE A 89 15.11 7.65 1.70
C PHE A 89 13.69 7.51 1.17
N PHE A 90 12.73 7.30 2.08
CA PHE A 90 11.31 7.20 1.76
C PHE A 90 10.52 8.06 2.73
N TYR A 91 9.55 8.80 2.21
CA TYR A 91 8.73 9.73 2.96
C TYR A 91 7.26 9.49 2.66
N TYR A 92 6.44 9.50 3.71
CA TYR A 92 4.99 9.50 3.59
C TYR A 92 4.39 10.33 4.73
N GLU A 93 3.20 10.86 4.48
CA GLU A 93 2.39 11.58 5.44
C GLU A 93 0.98 11.01 5.45
N LEU A 94 0.23 11.29 6.52
CA LEU A 94 -1.18 10.94 6.64
C LEU A 94 -1.93 12.12 7.23
N ASP A 95 -3.07 12.44 6.62
CA ASP A 95 -4.01 13.42 7.14
C ASP A 95 -5.12 12.72 7.94
N ILE A 96 -5.25 13.07 9.22
CA ILE A 96 -6.35 12.57 10.06
C ILE A 96 -7.59 13.43 9.79
N LEU A 97 -8.45 12.97 8.89
CA LEU A 97 -9.69 13.67 8.54
C LEU A 97 -10.74 13.62 9.66
N ASN A 98 -10.77 12.53 10.43
CA ASN A 98 -11.68 12.34 11.56
C ASN A 98 -11.06 11.39 12.58
N LYS A 99 -10.98 11.82 13.85
CA LYS A 99 -10.46 11.02 14.97
C LYS A 99 -11.48 10.03 15.56
N GLY A 100 -12.71 10.00 15.03
CA GLY A 100 -13.81 9.23 15.60
C GLY A 100 -14.25 9.74 16.98
N GLU A 101 -15.12 8.98 17.64
CA GLU A 101 -15.64 9.36 18.96
C GLU A 101 -14.62 9.17 20.09
N LYS A 102 -13.66 8.24 19.91
CA LYS A 102 -12.73 7.81 20.97
C LYS A 102 -11.27 8.22 20.76
N GLY A 103 -10.92 8.84 19.63
CA GLY A 103 -9.57 9.37 19.38
C GLY A 103 -8.60 8.28 18.96
#